data_AF-A0A3M1L0P1-F1
#
_entry.id   AF-A0A3M1L0P1-F1
#
_cell.length_a   1.000
_cell.length_b   1.000
_cell.length_c   1.000
_cell.angle_alpha   90.00
_cell.angle_beta   90.00
_cell.angle_gamma   90.00
#
_symmetry.space_group_name_H-M   'P 1'
#
loop_
_entity.id
_entity.type
_entity.pdbx_description
1 polymer ?
#
loop_
_entity_poly.entity_id
_entity_poly.type
_entity_poly.pdbx_seq_one_letter_code
_entity_poly.pdbx_strand_id
1 'polypeptide(L)' 'GQRKLLKNLARELEEKIKSKLVDRGVNFPLRFNPKIKDQGLLDLKPE' A
#
# COMPACT_ATOMS: atom_id res chain seq x y z
N GLY A 1 -14.98 11.11 9.20
CA GLY A 1 -13.92 12.07 8.81
C GLY A 1 -13.13 11.50 7.66
N GLN A 2 -13.04 12.23 6.54
CA GLN A 2 -12.50 11.79 5.24
C GLN A 2 -11.12 11.09 5.33
N ARG A 3 -10.22 11.57 6.20
CA ARG A 3 -8.89 10.97 6.45
C ARG A 3 -8.91 9.52 6.95
N LYS A 4 -9.85 9.17 7.83
CA LYS A 4 -9.98 7.78 8.33
C LYS A 4 -10.36 6.81 7.21
N LEU A 5 -11.20 7.27 6.29
CA LEU A 5 -11.67 6.47 5.16
C LEU A 5 -10.53 6.21 4.17
N LEU A 6 -9.77 7.26 3.82
CA LEU A 6 -8.60 7.15 2.93
C LEU A 6 -7.52 6.25 3.51
N LYS A 7 -7.24 6.35 4.81
CA LYS A 7 -6.25 5.49 5.50
C LYS A 7 -6.67 4.02 5.49
N ASN A 8 -7.95 3.73 5.70
CA ASN A 8 -8.47 2.37 5.64
C ASN A 8 -8.40 1.82 4.21
N LEU A 9 -8.81 2.61 3.23
CA LEU A 9 -8.76 2.24 1.81
C LEU A 9 -7.32 1.95 1.35
N ALA A 10 -6.37 2.79 1.75
CA ALA A 10 -4.95 2.62 1.45
C ALA A 10 -4.36 1.37 2.11
N ARG A 11 -4.87 0.97 3.29
CA ARG A 11 -4.48 -0.28 3.96
C ARG A 11 -5.03 -1.50 3.22
N GLU A 12 -6.31 -1.49 2.83
CA GLU A 12 -6.91 -2.58 2.05
C GLU A 12 -6.25 -2.75 0.69
N LEU A 13 -5.94 -1.64 0.00
CA LEU A 13 -5.21 -1.67 -1.27
C LEU A 13 -3.78 -2.20 -1.09
N GLU A 14 -3.08 -1.80 -0.02
CA GLU A 14 -1.77 -2.34 0.30
C GLU A 14 -1.81 -3.86 0.50
N GLU A 15 -2.78 -4.39 1.24
CA GLU A 15 -2.93 -5.83 1.46
C GLU A 15 -3.25 -6.57 0.14
N LYS A 16 -4.14 -6.03 -0.69
CA LYS A 16 -4.44 -6.61 -2.02
C LYS A 16 -3.22 -6.61 -2.95
N ILE A 17 -2.43 -5.55 -2.95
CA ILE A 17 -1.22 -5.46 -3.78
C ILE A 17 -0.16 -6.42 -3.29
N LYS A 18 0.04 -6.51 -1.96
CA LYS A 18 0.96 -7.51 -1.38
C LYS A 18 0.54 -8.93 -1.72
N SER A 19 -0.74 -9.28 -1.57
CA SER A 19 -1.24 -10.60 -1.96
C SER A 19 -0.94 -10.89 -3.43
N LYS A 20 -1.30 -9.98 -4.34
CA LYS A 20 -1.04 -10.14 -5.78
C LYS A 20 0.44 -10.26 -6.13
N LEU A 21 1.33 -9.60 -5.38
CA LEU A 21 2.77 -9.69 -5.59
C LEU A 21 3.31 -11.03 -5.11
N VAL A 22 2.86 -11.51 -3.95
CA VAL A 22 3.19 -12.86 -3.45
C VAL A 22 2.71 -13.93 -4.43
N ASP A 23 1.48 -13.82 -4.95
CA ASP A 23 0.94 -14.71 -5.98
C ASP A 23 1.78 -14.73 -7.27
N ARG A 24 2.48 -13.61 -7.57
CA ARG A 24 3.40 -13.49 -8.71
C ARG A 24 4.83 -13.96 -8.39
N GLY A 25 5.08 -14.50 -7.20
CA GLY A 25 6.41 -14.95 -6.76
C GLY A 25 7.33 -13.83 -6.29
N VAL A 26 6.80 -12.62 -6.09
CA VAL A 26 7.57 -11.44 -5.70
C VAL A 26 7.61 -11.33 -4.18
N ASN A 27 8.65 -11.92 -3.57
CA ASN A 27 8.77 -12.06 -2.11
C ASN A 27 9.77 -11.07 -1.46
N PHE A 28 9.95 -9.87 -2.06
CA PHE A 28 10.85 -8.86 -1.51
C PHE A 28 10.12 -7.88 -0.56
N PRO A 29 10.82 -7.29 0.42
CA PRO A 29 10.18 -6.44 1.43
C PRO A 29 9.74 -5.09 0.83
N LEU A 30 8.53 -5.06 0.30
CA LEU A 30 7.91 -3.87 -0.25
C LEU A 30 7.41 -2.94 0.87
N ARG A 31 8.05 -1.78 1.02
CA ARG A 31 7.59 -0.73 1.93
C ARG A 31 6.89 0.39 1.15
N PHE A 32 5.62 0.59 1.44
CA PHE A 32 4.87 1.74 0.93
C PHE A 32 5.10 2.96 1.83
N ASN A 33 5.19 4.14 1.23
CA ASN A 33 5.37 5.38 1.98
C ASN A 33 4.10 5.71 2.80
N PRO A 34 4.16 5.79 4.14
CA PRO A 34 2.98 6.05 4.96
C PRO A 34 2.43 7.48 4.80
N LYS A 35 3.25 8.46 4.37
CA LYS A 35 2.87 9.87 4.21
C LYS A 35 1.90 10.13 3.05
N ILE A 36 2.01 9.34 1.99
CA ILE A 36 1.20 9.51 0.76
C ILE A 36 -0.09 8.69 0.80
N LYS A 37 -0.20 7.70 1.71
CA LYS A 37 -1.45 6.98 1.97
C LYS A 37 -2.58 7.91 2.41
N ASP A 38 -2.26 9.00 3.11
CA ASP A 38 -3.23 10.02 3.54
C ASP A 38 -3.77 10.83 2.34
N GLN A 39 -3.04 10.85 1.22
CA GLN A 39 -3.43 11.48 -0.05
C GLN A 39 -4.01 10.47 -1.07
N GLY A 40 -4.14 9.19 -0.70
CA GLY A 40 -4.65 8.13 -1.60
C GLY A 40 -3.63 7.63 -2.64
N LEU A 41 -2.37 8.06 -2.54
CA LEU A 41 -1.29 7.62 -3.42
C LEU A 41 -0.50 6.48 -2.76
N LEU A 42 -0.35 5.38 -3.47
CA LEU A 42 0.38 4.20 -3.01
C LEU A 42 1.68 4.10 -3.83
N ASP A 43 2.73 4.76 -3.35
CA ASP A 43 4.06 4.74 -4.00
C ASP A 43 4.93 3.65 -3.36
N LEU A 44 5.68 2.98 -4.24
CA LEU A 44 6.65 1.97 -3.88
C LEU A 44 7.96 2.71 -3.64
N LYS A 45 8.56 2.56 -2.46
CA LYS A 45 9.93 3.03 -2.27
C LYS A 45 10.88 1.93 -2.78
N PRO A 46 11.47 2.05 -3.99
CA PRO A 46 12.67 1.29 -4.29
C PRO A 46 13.77 1.76 -3.32
N GLU A 47 14.57 0.83 -2.81
CA GLU A 47 15.77 1.16 -2.03
C GLU A 47 16.76 2.00 -2.84
#